data_AF-A0A7H8NCK7-F1
#
_entry.id   AF-A0A7H8NCK7-F1
#
_cell.length_a   1.000
_cell.length_b   1.000
_cell.length_c   1.000
_cell.angle_alpha   90.00
_cell.angle_beta   90.00
_cell.angle_gamma   90.00
#
_symmetry.space_group_name_H-M   'P 1'
#
loop_
_entity.id
_entity.type
_entity.pdbx_description
1 polymer ?
#
loop_
_entity_poly.entity_id
_entity_poly.type
_entity_poly.pdbx_seq_one_letter_code
_entity_poly.pdbx_strand_id
1 'polypeptide(L)'
;MPIEPIDPTDLTEPIDPTDPERFPNEEPTTDTDGDRSVEAPEADSAEQRAALAPDRDEQPIDLDPTTANPADVAEQHRIVETDEEDYR
;
A
#
# COMPACT_ATOMS: atom_id res chain seq x y z
N MET A 1 -21.48 -15.91 15.86
CA MET A 1 -21.13 -15.08 17.03
C MET A 1 -21.71 -13.69 16.81
N PRO A 2 -22.12 -12.94 17.85
CA PRO A 2 -22.55 -11.55 17.66
C PRO A 2 -21.33 -10.71 17.24
N ILE A 3 -21.48 -9.93 16.17
CA ILE A 3 -20.48 -8.94 15.74
C ILE A 3 -20.62 -7.78 16.73
N GLU A 4 -19.57 -7.52 17.52
CA GLU A 4 -19.58 -6.38 18.44
C GLU A 4 -19.75 -5.09 17.61
N PRO A 5 -20.66 -4.18 18.00
CA PRO A 5 -20.83 -2.92 17.29
C PRO A 5 -19.54 -2.12 17.42
N ILE A 6 -18.95 -1.75 16.27
CA ILE A 6 -17.80 -0.87 16.20
C ILE A 6 -18.18 0.44 16.90
N ASP A 7 -17.40 0.84 17.92
CA ASP A 7 -17.66 2.09 18.63
C ASP A 7 -17.56 3.25 17.63
N PRO A 8 -18.60 4.08 17.46
CA PRO A 8 -18.59 5.15 16.46
C PRO A 8 -17.47 6.19 16.70
N THR A 9 -16.91 6.23 17.91
CA THR A 9 -15.77 7.09 18.26
C THR A 9 -14.48 6.62 17.57
N ASP A 10 -14.36 5.30 17.33
CA ASP A 10 -13.21 4.64 16.72
C ASP A 10 -12.95 5.12 15.26
N LEU A 11 -14.00 5.51 14.55
CA LEU A 11 -13.92 6.02 13.18
C LEU A 11 -13.49 7.50 13.08
N THR A 12 -13.37 8.20 14.22
CA THR A 12 -13.04 9.63 14.26
C THR A 12 -11.68 9.94 14.84
N GLU A 13 -10.99 8.95 15.42
CA GLU A 13 -9.59 9.10 15.82
C GLU A 13 -8.68 8.99 14.60
N PRO A 14 -7.66 9.86 14.47
CA PRO A 14 -6.66 9.72 13.42
C PRO A 14 -6.01 8.34 13.54
N ILE A 15 -6.10 7.55 12.47
CA ILE A 15 -5.52 6.21 12.42
C ILE A 15 -3.99 6.36 12.47
N ASP A 16 -3.36 5.81 13.51
CA ASP A 16 -1.90 5.68 13.56
C ASP A 16 -1.50 4.46 12.70
N PRO A 17 -0.81 4.67 11.56
CA PRO A 17 -0.37 3.57 10.70
C PRO A 17 0.69 2.68 11.34
N THR A 18 1.25 3.11 12.47
CA THR A 18 2.31 2.44 13.23
C THR A 18 1.78 1.59 14.38
N ASP A 19 0.47 1.64 14.66
CA ASP A 19 -0.17 0.84 15.72
C ASP A 19 -0.73 -0.48 15.13
N PRO A 20 -0.03 -1.62 15.30
CA PRO A 20 -0.49 -2.91 14.80
C PRO A 20 -1.67 -3.47 15.58
N GLU A 21 -1.94 -2.98 16.79
CA GLU A 21 -3.04 -3.44 17.65
C GLU A 21 -4.36 -2.72 17.34
N ARG A 22 -4.31 -1.67 16.50
CA ARG A 22 -5.48 -0.92 16.02
C ARG A 22 -6.48 -1.79 15.27
N PHE A 23 -5.98 -2.83 14.58
CA PHE A 23 -6.80 -3.79 13.87
C PHE A 23 -6.97 -5.04 14.72
N PRO A 24 -8.21 -5.46 15.05
CA PRO A 24 -8.42 -6.69 15.79
C PRO A 24 -7.82 -7.85 14.99
N ASN A 25 -7.01 -8.67 15.66
CA ASN A 25 -6.54 -9.95 15.15
C ASN A 25 -7.72 -10.93 15.11
N GLU A 26 -8.66 -10.73 14.20
CA GLU A 26 -9.57 -11.80 13.81
C GLU A 26 -8.72 -12.88 13.14
N GLU A 27 -8.48 -13.98 13.87
CA GLU A 27 -8.06 -15.24 13.28
C GLU A 27 -8.91 -15.44 12.03
N PRO A 28 -8.32 -15.66 10.84
CA PRO A 28 -9.09 -15.84 9.62
C PRO A 28 -10.03 -17.01 9.85
N THR A 29 -11.30 -16.72 10.13
CA THR A 29 -12.28 -17.76 10.38
C THR A 29 -12.26 -18.65 9.16
N THR A 30 -12.05 -19.94 9.36
CA THR A 30 -12.06 -20.98 8.33
C THR A 30 -13.46 -21.16 7.70
N ASP A 31 -14.24 -20.08 7.59
CA ASP A 31 -15.56 -19.98 6.96
C ASP A 31 -15.51 -19.11 5.69
N THR A 32 -14.33 -18.97 5.10
CA THR A 32 -14.22 -18.52 3.70
C THR A 32 -13.57 -19.59 2.84
N ASP A 33 -14.26 -20.73 2.73
CA ASP A 33 -14.22 -21.56 1.51
C ASP A 33 -14.65 -20.77 0.25
N GLY A 34 -15.14 -19.52 0.41
CA GLY A 34 -15.44 -18.58 -0.66
C GLY A 34 -14.34 -17.59 -1.06
N ASP A 35 -13.32 -17.30 -0.24
CA ASP A 35 -12.33 -16.22 -0.54
C ASP A 35 -11.08 -16.75 -1.24
N ARG A 36 -10.77 -18.04 -1.09
CA ARG A 36 -9.58 -18.65 -1.70
C ARG A 36 -9.79 -19.08 -3.16
N SER A 37 -10.94 -18.73 -3.73
CA SER A 37 -11.25 -18.90 -5.16
C SER A 37 -11.92 -17.65 -5.74
N VAL A 38 -11.67 -16.46 -5.18
CA VAL A 38 -12.07 -15.19 -5.82
C VAL A 38 -11.01 -14.85 -6.86
N GLU A 39 -10.91 -15.69 -7.90
CA GLU A 39 -10.27 -15.26 -9.13
C GLU A 39 -11.06 -14.04 -9.61
N ALA A 40 -10.36 -12.96 -9.95
CA ALA A 40 -11.01 -11.80 -10.53
C ALA A 40 -11.75 -12.25 -11.82
N PRO A 41 -12.83 -11.55 -12.24
CA PRO A 41 -13.47 -11.84 -13.51
C PRO A 41 -12.43 -12.00 -14.64
N GLU A 42 -12.67 -12.91 -15.58
CA GLU A 42 -11.72 -13.21 -16.67
C GLU A 42 -11.24 -11.95 -17.41
N ALA A 43 -12.12 -10.95 -17.55
CA ALA A 43 -11.78 -9.65 -18.12
C ALA A 43 -10.74 -8.89 -17.27
N ASP A 44 -10.97 -8.78 -15.97
CA ASP A 44 -10.09 -8.10 -15.02
C ASP A 44 -8.73 -8.82 -14.95
N SER A 45 -8.72 -10.15 -14.90
CA SER A 45 -7.48 -10.92 -14.89
C SER A 45 -6.72 -10.85 -16.22
N ALA A 46 -7.41 -10.66 -17.35
CA ALA A 46 -6.77 -10.41 -18.64
C ALA A 46 -6.08 -9.03 -18.69
N GLU A 47 -6.70 -7.99 -18.11
CA GLU A 47 -6.10 -6.67 -17.98
C GLU A 47 -4.87 -6.69 -17.06
N GLN A 48 -4.94 -7.38 -15.92
CA GLN A 48 -3.83 -7.49 -14.97
C GLN A 48 -2.62 -8.25 -15.53
N ARG A 49 -2.85 -9.23 -16.43
CA ARG A 49 -1.79 -10.00 -17.08
C ARG A 49 -1.28 -9.34 -18.36
N ALA A 50 -1.88 -8.23 -18.79
CA ALA A 50 -1.42 -7.52 -19.96
C ALA A 50 0.00 -6.99 -19.73
N ALA A 51 0.85 -7.11 -20.75
CA ALA A 51 2.19 -6.55 -20.67
C ALA A 51 2.09 -5.03 -20.48
N LEU A 52 2.75 -4.52 -19.43
CA LEU A 52 2.91 -3.08 -19.26
C LEU A 52 3.72 -2.55 -20.44
N ALA A 53 3.30 -1.40 -20.97
CA ALA A 53 4.10 -0.71 -21.97
C ALA A 53 5.43 -0.30 -21.32
N PRO A 54 6.59 -0.63 -21.92
CA PRO A 54 7.87 -0.17 -21.39
C PRO A 54 7.92 1.37 -21.44
N ASP A 55 8.39 1.94 -20.33
CA ASP A 55 8.73 3.36 -20.13
C ASP A 55 7.59 4.35 -20.38
N ARG A 56 6.67 4.46 -19.41
CA ARG A 56 5.89 5.69 -19.20
C ARG A 56 6.00 6.27 -17.80
N ASP A 57 6.90 5.74 -16.97
CA ASP A 57 7.36 6.54 -15.86
C ASP A 57 8.20 7.65 -16.49
N GLU A 58 7.56 8.80 -16.68
CA GLU A 58 8.29 10.03 -16.92
C GLU A 58 9.31 10.13 -15.79
N GLN A 59 10.60 10.02 -16.15
CA GLN A 59 11.70 10.27 -15.23
C GLN A 59 11.32 11.53 -14.44
N PRO A 60 11.33 11.48 -13.09
CA PRO A 60 10.87 12.60 -12.29
C PRO A 60 11.53 13.86 -12.83
N ILE A 61 10.68 14.75 -13.33
CA ILE A 61 11.08 16.06 -13.85
C ILE A 61 12.07 16.63 -12.86
N ASP A 62 13.20 17.15 -13.35
CA ASP A 62 14.19 17.85 -12.52
C ASP A 62 13.42 18.90 -11.70
N LEU A 63 13.16 18.57 -10.43
CA LEU A 63 12.20 19.27 -9.61
C LEU A 63 12.79 20.64 -9.39
N ASP A 64 12.08 21.69 -9.79
CA ASP A 64 12.54 23.05 -9.53
C ASP A 64 12.67 23.18 -7.99
N PRO A 65 13.89 23.37 -7.46
CA PRO A 65 14.17 23.34 -6.02
C PRO A 65 13.48 24.49 -5.27
N THR A 66 12.82 25.40 -5.98
CA THR A 66 12.01 26.49 -5.42
C THR A 66 10.53 26.15 -5.29
N THR A 67 10.06 25.03 -5.84
CA THR A 67 8.64 24.63 -5.85
C THR A 67 8.19 23.86 -4.60
N ALA A 68 9.14 23.33 -3.83
CA ALA A 68 8.91 22.61 -2.59
C ALA A 68 9.83 23.13 -1.48
N ASN A 69 9.62 22.67 -0.25
CA ASN A 69 10.53 22.99 0.86
C ASN A 69 11.94 22.45 0.53
N PRO A 70 13.01 23.23 0.77
CA PRO A 70 14.38 22.78 0.49
C PRO A 70 14.76 21.46 1.19
N ALA A 71 14.18 21.16 2.35
CA ALA A 71 14.38 19.89 3.04
C ALA A 71 13.74 18.72 2.30
N ASP A 72 12.52 18.91 1.78
CA ASP A 72 11.80 17.89 1.02
C ASP A 72 12.52 17.60 -0.31
N VAL A 73 13.00 18.64 -1.01
CA VAL A 73 13.80 18.51 -2.23
C VAL A 73 15.08 17.72 -1.93
N ALA A 74 15.80 18.05 -0.85
CA ALA A 74 17.02 17.35 -0.49
C ALA A 74 16.80 15.85 -0.22
N GLU A 75 15.69 15.47 0.41
CA GLU A 75 15.37 14.05 0.66
C GLU A 75 14.92 13.33 -0.62
N GLN A 76 14.13 13.98 -1.49
CA GLN A 76 13.68 13.37 -2.75
C GLN A 76 14.82 13.15 -3.76
N HIS A 77 15.84 14.01 -3.73
CA HIS A 77 17.04 13.84 -4.56
C HIS A 77 18.06 12.86 -3.94
N ARG A 78 17.80 12.32 -2.75
CA ARG A 78 18.71 11.37 -2.10
C ARG A 78 18.59 10.01 -2.77
N ILE A 79 19.68 9.56 -3.39
CA ILE A 79 19.80 8.20 -3.90
C ILE A 79 19.88 7.25 -2.70
N VAL A 80 18.94 6.33 -2.59
CA VAL A 80 19.00 5.23 -1.62
C VAL A 80 19.75 4.09 -2.27
N GLU A 81 20.89 3.72 -1.71
CA GLU A 81 21.62 2.52 -2.12
C GLU A 81 20.82 1.31 -1.63
N THR A 82 20.36 0.48 -2.56
CA THR A 82 19.77 -0.82 -2.23
C THR A 82 20.92 -1.83 -2.16
N ASP A 83 21.41 -2.11 -0.96
CA ASP A 83 22.32 -3.23 -0.76
C ASP A 83 21.51 -4.52 -0.66
N GLU A 84 21.44 -5.26 -1.76
CA GLU A 84 20.79 -6.57 -1.81
C GLU A 84 21.45 -7.60 -0.87
N GLU A 85 22.67 -7.33 -0.41
CA GLU A 85 23.41 -8.17 0.54
C GLU A 85 23.08 -7.85 2.01
N ASP A 86 22.45 -6.70 2.30
CA ASP A 86 21.95 -6.35 3.64
C ASP A 86 20.72 -7.18 4.06
N TYR A 87 20.07 -7.84 3.11
CA TYR A 87 18.92 -8.74 3.31
C TYR A 87 19.31 -10.23 3.25
N ARG A 88 20.39 -10.65 3.93
CA ARG A 88 20.77 -12.07 4.08
C ARG A 88 20.72 -12.57 5.53
#